data_AF-A0AA37AZZ9-F1
#
_entry.id   AF-A0AA37AZZ9-F1
#
_cell.length_a   1.000
_cell.length_b   1.000
_cell.length_c   1.000
_cell.angle_alpha   90.00
_cell.angle_beta   90.00
_cell.angle_gamma   90.00
#
_symmetry.space_group_name_H-M   'P 1'
#
loop_
_entity.id
_entity.type
_entity.pdbx_description
1 polymer ?
#
loop_
_entity_poly.entity_id
_entity_poly.type
_entity_poly.pdbx_seq_one_letter_code
_entity_poly.pdbx_strand_id
1 'polypeptide(L)'
;MKFKSVLLLTVLFPLLAFASENIEPEDYSSRFSLEESQASIEYVADALSSFRKLTEKSPKELTEQVDNTGWDIQNLGFINWVDTVTGTLLLQHYQIAELRYQALTESTSMEEKKKAEQAMVTAKEQYQEFTSKLQVMD
;
A
#
# COMPACT_ATOMS: atom_id res chain seq x y z
N MET A 1 32.87 -51.02 -33.95
CA MET A 1 33.50 -49.69 -34.04
C MET A 1 32.42 -48.64 -34.30
N LYS A 2 32.06 -47.84 -33.28
CA LYS A 2 31.53 -46.47 -33.34
C LYS A 2 31.13 -46.05 -31.91
N PHE A 3 32.16 -45.67 -31.14
CA PHE A 3 32.02 -44.74 -30.03
C PHE A 3 31.61 -43.38 -30.60
N LYS A 4 30.60 -42.72 -30.01
CA LYS A 4 30.42 -41.26 -29.92
C LYS A 4 28.95 -40.94 -29.57
N SER A 5 28.62 -40.99 -28.28
CA SER A 5 27.56 -40.16 -27.68
C SER A 5 27.58 -40.25 -26.15
N VAL A 6 28.79 -40.13 -25.57
CA VAL A 6 28.95 -39.90 -24.13
C VAL A 6 29.81 -38.65 -23.99
N LEU A 7 29.29 -37.50 -24.44
CA LEU A 7 29.91 -36.20 -24.16
C LEU A 7 28.93 -35.06 -24.46
N LEU A 8 27.76 -35.06 -23.83
CA LEU A 8 26.86 -33.90 -23.90
C LEU A 8 26.00 -33.73 -22.63
N LEU A 9 26.35 -34.41 -21.53
CA LEU A 9 25.63 -34.26 -20.26
C LEU A 9 26.45 -33.61 -19.13
N THR A 10 27.76 -33.40 -19.32
CA THR A 10 28.64 -32.90 -18.25
C THR A 10 28.94 -31.41 -18.30
N VAL A 11 28.52 -30.70 -19.34
CA VAL A 11 28.80 -29.24 -19.49
C VAL A 11 27.56 -28.38 -19.25
N LEU A 12 26.35 -28.94 -19.20
CA LEU A 12 25.13 -28.17 -18.90
C LEU A 12 24.86 -28.00 -17.40
N PHE A 13 25.41 -28.88 -16.55
CA PHE A 13 25.17 -28.83 -15.11
C PHE A 13 25.90 -27.70 -14.34
N PRO A 14 27.14 -27.27 -14.68
CA PRO A 14 27.75 -26.16 -13.96
C PRO A 14 27.15 -24.81 -14.36
N LEU A 15 26.58 -24.67 -15.55
CA LEU A 15 25.97 -23.41 -16.02
C LEU A 15 24.63 -23.09 -15.33
N LEU A 16 23.89 -24.11 -14.91
CA LEU A 16 22.71 -23.93 -14.04
C LEU A 16 23.09 -23.72 -12.56
N ALA A 17 24.25 -24.22 -12.12
CA ALA A 17 24.73 -24.02 -10.75
C ALA A 17 25.27 -22.60 -10.50
N PHE A 18 25.75 -21.90 -11.53
CA PHE A 18 26.19 -20.49 -11.43
C PHE A 18 25.06 -19.46 -11.61
N ALA A 19 23.85 -19.87 -12.00
CA ALA A 19 22.68 -18.98 -12.11
C ALA A 19 21.84 -18.92 -10.83
N SER A 20 22.22 -19.67 -9.79
CA SER A 20 21.69 -19.53 -8.44
C SER A 20 22.52 -18.49 -7.67
N GLU A 21 22.66 -17.29 -8.23
CA GLU A 21 22.94 -16.14 -7.38
C GLU A 21 21.75 -16.05 -6.43
N ASN A 22 22.01 -16.12 -5.11
CA ASN A 22 20.99 -15.94 -4.08
C ASN A 22 20.42 -14.52 -4.20
N ILE A 23 19.50 -14.32 -5.15
CA ILE A 23 18.63 -13.16 -5.16
C ILE A 23 17.66 -13.43 -4.03
N GLU A 24 18.04 -13.03 -2.81
CA GLU A 24 17.05 -12.94 -1.75
C GLU A 24 15.91 -12.06 -2.26
N PRO A 25 14.64 -12.50 -2.11
CA PRO A 25 13.52 -11.67 -2.54
C PRO A 25 13.60 -10.34 -1.82
N GLU A 26 13.54 -9.25 -2.59
CA GLU A 26 13.61 -7.91 -2.01
C GLU A 26 12.44 -7.72 -1.03
N ASP A 27 12.76 -7.40 0.22
CA ASP A 27 11.76 -7.20 1.27
C ASP A 27 11.19 -5.78 1.17
N TYR A 28 9.96 -5.70 0.66
CA TYR A 28 9.21 -4.45 0.57
C TYR A 28 8.26 -4.21 1.75
N SER A 29 8.32 -5.02 2.81
CA SER A 29 7.39 -4.93 3.94
C SER A 29 7.36 -3.55 4.59
N SER A 30 8.51 -2.87 4.66
CA SER A 30 8.61 -1.49 5.17
C SER A 30 7.80 -0.50 4.31
N ARG A 31 7.91 -0.58 2.98
CA ARG A 31 7.20 0.30 2.03
C ARG A 31 5.67 0.14 2.11
N PHE A 32 5.20 -1.04 2.51
CA PHE A 32 3.79 -1.36 2.66
C PHE A 32 3.32 -1.38 4.12
N SER A 33 4.11 -0.81 5.04
CA SER A 33 3.64 -0.49 6.38
C SER A 33 2.53 0.55 6.34
N LEU A 34 1.73 0.63 7.41
CA LEU A 34 0.67 1.63 7.49
C LEU A 34 1.27 3.04 7.41
N GLU A 35 2.34 3.27 8.17
CA GLU A 35 3.01 4.57 8.28
C GLU A 35 3.56 5.04 6.92
N GLU A 36 4.30 4.19 6.21
CA GLU A 36 4.84 4.53 4.89
C GLU A 36 3.74 4.68 3.84
N SER A 37 2.67 3.88 3.93
CA SER A 37 1.52 4.00 3.03
C SER A 37 0.78 5.32 3.27
N GLN A 38 0.59 5.74 4.51
CA GLN A 38 -0.02 7.03 4.85
C GLN A 38 0.82 8.20 4.34
N ALA A 39 2.12 8.20 4.59
CA ALA A 39 3.03 9.21 4.06
C ALA A 39 2.99 9.26 2.52
N SER A 40 2.95 8.11 1.86
CA SER A 40 2.83 8.03 0.40
C SER A 40 1.52 8.64 -0.11
N ILE A 41 0.40 8.43 0.59
CA ILE A 41 -0.89 9.02 0.23
C ILE A 41 -0.91 10.53 0.42
N GLU A 42 -0.22 11.07 1.44
CA GLU A 42 -0.03 12.52 1.58
C GLU A 42 0.72 13.11 0.39
N TYR A 43 1.79 12.46 -0.09
CA TYR A 43 2.49 12.90 -1.30
C TYR A 43 1.59 12.85 -2.54
N VAL A 44 0.73 11.84 -2.67
CA VAL A 44 -0.25 11.76 -3.76
C VAL A 44 -1.26 12.91 -3.67
N ALA A 45 -1.77 13.22 -2.48
CA ALA A 45 -2.69 14.34 -2.26
C ALA A 45 -2.05 15.68 -2.63
N ASP A 46 -0.78 15.90 -2.28
CA ASP A 46 -0.02 17.09 -2.63
C ASP A 46 0.23 17.21 -4.14
N ALA A 47 0.51 16.09 -4.81
CA ALA A 47 0.65 16.04 -6.25
C ALA A 47 -0.67 16.39 -6.96
N LEU A 48 -1.80 15.85 -6.50
CA LEU A 48 -3.14 16.17 -7.03
C LEU A 48 -3.50 17.65 -6.78
N SER A 49 -3.18 18.18 -5.61
CA SER A 49 -3.34 19.61 -5.29
C SER A 49 -2.50 20.51 -6.20
N SER A 50 -1.28 20.08 -6.53
CA SER A 50 -0.40 20.78 -7.47
C SER A 50 -0.93 20.72 -8.90
N PHE A 51 -1.45 19.57 -9.32
CA PHE A 51 -2.11 19.40 -10.61
C PHE A 51 -3.32 20.33 -10.74
N ARG A 52 -4.16 20.44 -9.70
CA ARG A 52 -5.28 21.40 -9.67
C ARG A 52 -4.84 22.84 -9.89
N LYS A 53 -3.83 23.28 -9.14
CA LYS A 53 -3.27 24.64 -9.28
C LYS A 53 -2.71 24.90 -10.67
N LEU A 54 -2.16 23.86 -11.32
CA LEU A 54 -1.68 23.96 -12.69
C LEU A 54 -2.86 24.05 -13.68
N THR A 55 -3.87 23.21 -13.52
CA THR A 55 -5.10 23.21 -14.32
C THR A 55 -5.81 24.56 -14.25
N GLU A 56 -5.96 25.15 -13.06
CA GLU A 56 -6.58 26.46 -12.86
C GLU A 56 -5.86 27.61 -13.61
N LYS A 57 -4.55 27.48 -13.80
CA LYS A 57 -3.71 28.48 -14.48
C LYS A 57 -3.55 28.22 -15.97
N SER A 58 -3.97 27.06 -16.44
CA SER A 58 -3.78 26.65 -17.82
C SER A 58 -4.87 27.22 -18.73
N PRO A 59 -4.56 27.57 -19.99
CA PRO A 59 -5.56 27.87 -21.01
C PRO A 59 -6.57 26.73 -21.13
N LYS A 60 -7.85 27.07 -21.27
CA LYS A 60 -8.94 26.07 -21.35
C LYS A 60 -8.75 25.11 -22.53
N GLU A 61 -8.22 25.61 -23.63
CA GLU A 61 -7.97 24.84 -24.83
C GLU A 61 -6.98 23.69 -24.60
N LEU A 62 -6.09 23.82 -23.59
CA LEU A 62 -5.15 22.79 -23.18
C LEU A 62 -5.74 21.81 -22.15
N THR A 63 -6.77 22.21 -21.40
CA THR A 63 -7.38 21.36 -20.36
C THR A 63 -8.58 20.58 -20.89
N GLU A 64 -9.35 21.14 -21.84
CA GLU A 64 -10.55 20.49 -22.42
C GLU A 64 -10.29 19.12 -23.07
N GLN A 65 -9.05 18.84 -23.47
CA GLN A 65 -8.65 17.56 -24.07
C GLN A 65 -7.88 16.64 -23.11
N VAL A 66 -7.73 17.04 -21.85
CA VAL A 66 -6.96 16.31 -20.85
C VAL A 66 -7.91 15.81 -19.77
N ASP A 67 -7.89 14.50 -19.54
CA ASP A 67 -8.70 13.86 -18.51
C ASP A 67 -8.42 14.43 -17.12
N ASN A 68 -9.40 14.32 -16.24
CA ASN A 68 -9.31 14.75 -14.84
C ASN A 68 -9.09 16.25 -14.64
N THR A 69 -9.26 17.09 -15.66
CA THR A 69 -9.20 18.56 -15.53
C THR A 69 -10.55 19.22 -15.23
N GLY A 70 -11.64 18.45 -15.31
CA GLY A 70 -12.99 18.90 -14.94
C GLY A 70 -13.09 19.30 -13.48
N TRP A 71 -13.96 20.29 -13.18
CA TRP A 71 -14.11 20.86 -11.85
C TRP A 71 -14.47 19.81 -10.79
N ASP A 72 -15.39 18.93 -11.15
CA ASP A 72 -15.90 17.79 -10.39
C ASP A 72 -14.77 16.83 -9.99
N ILE A 73 -13.93 16.43 -10.94
CA ILE A 73 -12.78 15.57 -10.65
C ILE A 73 -11.76 16.29 -9.75
N GLN A 74 -11.45 17.55 -10.07
CA GLN A 74 -10.42 18.33 -9.39
C GLN A 74 -10.76 18.68 -7.94
N ASN A 75 -12.05 18.90 -7.63
CA ASN A 75 -12.50 19.37 -6.32
C ASN A 75 -13.20 18.31 -5.49
N LEU A 76 -13.83 17.32 -6.11
CA LEU A 76 -14.51 16.23 -5.41
C LEU A 76 -13.73 14.92 -5.59
N GLY A 77 -13.46 14.56 -6.85
CA GLY A 77 -12.81 13.31 -7.21
C GLY A 77 -11.48 13.08 -6.48
N PHE A 78 -10.54 14.01 -6.61
CA PHE A 78 -9.20 13.88 -6.02
C PHE A 78 -9.22 13.68 -4.51
N ILE A 79 -10.07 14.44 -3.80
CA ILE A 79 -10.22 14.33 -2.36
C ILE A 79 -10.83 12.96 -2.02
N ASN A 80 -11.93 12.61 -2.68
CA ASN A 80 -12.65 11.36 -2.43
C ASN A 80 -11.77 10.12 -2.71
N TRP A 81 -10.92 10.15 -3.73
CA TRP A 81 -10.01 9.05 -4.04
C TRP A 81 -8.96 8.85 -2.95
N VAL A 82 -8.30 9.94 -2.53
CA VAL A 82 -7.32 9.93 -1.43
C VAL A 82 -7.96 9.43 -0.14
N ASP A 83 -9.14 9.94 0.19
CA ASP A 83 -9.87 9.57 1.40
C ASP A 83 -10.34 8.11 1.37
N THR A 84 -10.79 7.61 0.22
CA THR A 84 -11.19 6.21 0.05
C THR A 84 -10.02 5.26 0.32
N VAL A 85 -8.83 5.57 -0.21
CA VAL A 85 -7.64 4.74 0.01
C VAL A 85 -7.20 4.82 1.47
N THR A 86 -7.15 6.02 2.05
CA THR A 86 -6.79 6.24 3.46
C THR A 86 -7.73 5.48 4.40
N GLY A 87 -9.04 5.58 4.19
CA GLY A 87 -10.04 4.88 4.98
C GLY A 87 -9.91 3.36 4.87
N THR A 88 -9.56 2.86 3.68
CA THR A 88 -9.32 1.42 3.46
C THR A 88 -8.12 0.94 4.27
N LEU A 89 -7.00 1.68 4.26
CA LEU A 89 -5.79 1.33 5.01
C LEU A 89 -6.07 1.29 6.52
N LEU A 90 -6.76 2.30 7.05
CA LEU A 90 -7.12 2.37 8.47
C LEU A 90 -8.09 1.27 8.89
N LEU A 91 -9.09 0.97 8.05
CA LEU A 91 -10.02 -0.14 8.31
C LEU A 91 -9.28 -1.48 8.36
N GLN A 92 -8.41 -1.74 7.39
CA GLN A 92 -7.61 -2.97 7.37
C GLN A 92 -6.68 -3.06 8.58
N HIS A 93 -6.04 -1.96 8.97
CA HIS A 93 -5.20 -1.92 10.17
C HIS A 93 -5.99 -2.29 11.43
N TYR A 94 -7.18 -1.70 11.62
CA TYR A 94 -8.07 -2.05 12.72
C TYR A 94 -8.47 -3.53 12.69
N GLN A 95 -8.91 -4.04 11.53
CA GLN A 95 -9.31 -5.45 11.40
C GLN A 95 -8.16 -6.41 11.72
N ILE A 96 -6.94 -6.10 11.29
CA ILE A 96 -5.75 -6.90 11.61
C ILE A 96 -5.48 -6.87 13.13
N ALA A 97 -5.57 -5.69 13.76
CA ALA A 97 -5.36 -5.56 15.20
C ALA A 97 -6.42 -6.31 16.01
N GLU A 98 -7.69 -6.24 15.59
CA GLU A 98 -8.80 -6.98 16.18
C GLU A 98 -8.60 -8.49 16.06
N LEU A 99 -8.23 -8.99 14.87
CA LEU A 99 -7.95 -10.41 14.65
C LEU A 99 -6.78 -10.90 15.51
N ARG A 100 -5.72 -10.08 15.68
CA ARG A 100 -4.59 -10.41 16.56
C ARG A 100 -5.00 -10.51 18.02
N TYR A 101 -5.88 -9.63 18.49
CA TYR A 101 -6.43 -9.71 19.84
C TYR A 101 -7.34 -10.95 20.02
N GLN A 102 -8.20 -11.24 19.04
CA GLN A 102 -9.08 -12.41 19.08
C GLN A 102 -8.33 -13.75 19.04
N ALA A 103 -7.14 -13.78 18.43
CA ALA A 103 -6.31 -14.98 18.35
C ALA A 103 -5.54 -15.31 19.66
N LEU A 104 -5.63 -14.46 20.69
CA LEU A 104 -4.97 -14.69 21.97
C LEU A 104 -5.56 -15.90 22.70
N THR A 105 -4.72 -16.60 23.46
CA THR A 105 -5.11 -17.83 24.17
C THR A 105 -4.99 -17.65 25.68
N GLU A 106 -5.47 -18.63 26.45
CA GLU A 106 -5.27 -18.64 27.91
C GLU A 106 -3.79 -18.74 28.32
N SER A 107 -2.95 -19.35 27.47
CA SER A 107 -1.50 -19.41 27.69
C SER A 107 -0.76 -18.11 27.35
N THR A 108 -1.41 -17.16 26.67
CA THR A 108 -0.77 -15.89 26.31
C THR A 108 -0.56 -15.03 27.55
N SER A 109 0.62 -14.41 27.67
CA SER A 109 0.95 -13.62 28.85
C SER A 109 0.02 -12.40 28.99
N MET A 110 -0.25 -11.98 30.23
CA MET A 110 -1.08 -10.79 30.48
C MET A 110 -0.52 -9.52 29.81
N GLU A 111 0.80 -9.41 29.71
CA GLU A 111 1.45 -8.28 29.05
C GLU A 111 1.18 -8.27 27.53
N GLU A 112 1.29 -9.42 26.87
CA GLU A 112 0.96 -9.55 25.45
C GLU A 112 -0.52 -9.29 25.18
N LYS A 113 -1.41 -9.81 26.05
CA LYS A 113 -2.85 -9.55 25.95
C LYS A 113 -3.15 -8.06 26.01
N LYS A 114 -2.53 -7.34 26.97
CA LYS A 114 -2.69 -5.89 27.13
C LYS A 114 -2.15 -5.11 25.92
N LYS A 115 -0.99 -5.49 25.38
CA LYS A 115 -0.42 -4.84 24.19
C LYS A 115 -1.32 -5.00 22.97
N ALA A 116 -1.84 -6.21 22.73
CA ALA A 116 -2.75 -6.47 21.63
C ALA A 116 -4.08 -5.73 21.79
N GLU A 117 -4.63 -5.67 23.00
CA GLU A 117 -5.82 -4.88 23.31
C GLU A 117 -5.61 -3.39 23.03
N GLN A 118 -4.50 -2.83 23.51
CA GLN A 118 -4.15 -1.43 23.26
C GLN A 118 -3.98 -1.14 21.77
N ALA A 119 -3.30 -2.02 21.02
CA ALA A 119 -3.15 -1.86 19.58
C ALA A 119 -4.51 -1.88 18.85
N MET A 120 -5.42 -2.78 19.24
CA MET A 120 -6.78 -2.82 18.70
C MET A 120 -7.56 -1.53 19.00
N VAL A 121 -7.52 -1.05 20.24
CA VAL A 121 -8.21 0.18 20.65
C VAL A 121 -7.67 1.38 19.88
N THR A 122 -6.35 1.56 19.81
CA THR A 122 -5.72 2.65 19.06
C THR A 122 -6.11 2.61 17.58
N ALA A 123 -6.02 1.45 16.93
CA ALA A 123 -6.37 1.32 15.52
C ALA A 123 -7.85 1.65 15.26
N LYS A 124 -8.74 1.24 16.17
CA LYS A 124 -10.16 1.57 16.12
C LYS A 124 -10.39 3.07 16.26
N GLU A 125 -9.75 3.72 17.22
CA GLU A 125 -9.85 5.16 17.44
C GLU A 125 -9.39 5.95 16.23
N GLN A 126 -8.25 5.57 15.62
CA GLN A 126 -7.75 6.20 14.40
C GLN A 126 -8.75 6.09 13.23
N TYR A 127 -9.32 4.90 13.02
CA TYR A 127 -10.33 4.71 11.98
C TYR A 127 -11.61 5.51 12.24
N GLN A 128 -12.08 5.55 13.50
CA GLN A 128 -13.25 6.32 13.90
C GLN A 128 -13.03 7.83 13.79
N GLU A 129 -11.86 8.31 14.19
CA GLU A 129 -11.48 9.71 14.05
C GLU A 129 -11.48 10.11 12.59
N PHE A 130 -10.84 9.32 11.72
CA PHE A 130 -10.81 9.58 10.27
C PHE A 130 -12.23 9.62 9.68
N THR A 131 -13.03 8.58 9.93
CA THR A 131 -14.40 8.50 9.38
C THR A 131 -15.35 9.54 9.94
N SER A 132 -15.14 10.03 11.17
CA SER A 132 -15.94 11.13 11.74
C SER A 132 -15.69 12.48 11.04
N LYS A 133 -14.51 12.64 10.41
CA LYS A 133 -14.11 13.85 9.68
C LYS A 133 -14.48 13.79 8.20
N LEU A 134 -14.80 12.61 7.67
CA LEU A 134 -15.34 12.46 6.32
C LEU A 134 -16.72 13.12 6.25
N GLN A 135 -16.74 14.41 5.94
CA GLN A 135 -17.88 15.01 5.29
C GLN A 135 -17.87 14.46 3.87
N VAL A 136 -18.71 13.46 3.59
CA VAL A 136 -18.92 13.03 2.20
C VAL A 136 -19.36 14.27 1.44
N MET A 137 -18.45 14.86 0.66
CA MET A 137 -18.76 15.96 -0.22
C MET A 137 -19.43 15.35 -1.44
N ASP A 138 -20.76 15.31 -1.39
CA ASP A 138 -21.65 15.07 -2.53
C ASP A 138 -21.60 16.22 -3.53
#